data_AF-A0A0X8NZP8-F1
#
_entry.id   AF-A0A0X8NZP8-F1
#
_cell.length_a   1.000
_cell.length_b   1.000
_cell.length_c   1.000
_cell.angle_alpha   90.00
_cell.angle_beta   90.00
_cell.angle_gamma   90.00
#
_symmetry.space_group_name_H-M   'P 1'
#
loop_
_entity.id
_entity.type
_entity.pdbx_description
1 polymer ?
#
loop_
_entity_poly.entity_id
_entity_poly.type
_entity_poly.pdbx_seq_one_letter_code
_entity_poly.pdbx_strand_id
1 'polypeptide(L)'
;MFDISLPALLAQLLVGLINGCFYAILSMGLAIIFGLLNIVNFTHGAQFMMAAFLAWIGFTQLPQLLGPGAQINFWAALVLAPLLVGAVGVAIEKTLLKRLYHLDHLYGLLLTFGIALMMEGGFRYFYGISGVGYEPPEILQGGFDLGFMFLPAYRAFVVVASLTLCLLTWYLFERTRLGALLRAGTENARLLQAFGVNVPVMITLTYGFGVALAGVAGVLAAPVMQINPLMGSNLLNIVFAVVVIGGLGSIMGAIVTGLALGLLEGLAKVFYPEASTVVVFIVMAVVLLTRPAGLFGKEK
;
A
#
# COMPACT_ATOMS: atom_id res chain seq x y z
N MET A 1 -22.35 -20.07 23.61
CA MET A 1 -21.03 -20.24 22.95
C MET A 1 -20.86 -19.03 22.05
N PHE A 2 -20.07 -18.06 22.55
CA PHE A 2 -19.96 -16.66 22.10
C PHE A 2 -21.22 -15.78 22.30
N ASP A 3 -21.35 -15.15 23.48
CA ASP A 3 -22.25 -13.99 23.70
C ASP A 3 -21.63 -12.74 23.04
N ILE A 4 -21.55 -12.75 21.70
CA ILE A 4 -21.06 -11.60 20.94
C ILE A 4 -22.18 -10.57 20.86
N SER A 5 -21.94 -9.39 21.43
CA SER A 5 -22.87 -8.27 21.26
C SER A 5 -22.82 -7.79 19.80
N LEU A 6 -23.99 -7.53 19.20
CA LEU A 6 -24.07 -6.94 17.86
C LEU A 6 -23.23 -5.65 17.73
N PRO A 7 -23.17 -4.77 18.75
CA PRO A 7 -22.26 -3.63 18.73
C PRO A 7 -20.78 -3.99 18.55
N ALA A 8 -20.29 -5.02 19.25
CA ALA A 8 -18.90 -5.45 19.14
C ALA A 8 -18.57 -6.02 17.75
N LEU A 9 -19.51 -6.77 17.16
CA LEU A 9 -19.38 -7.27 15.79
C LEU A 9 -19.26 -6.11 14.78
N LEU A 10 -20.19 -5.15 14.85
CA LEU A 10 -20.20 -3.99 13.94
C LEU A 10 -18.96 -3.11 14.12
N ALA A 11 -18.52 -2.89 15.36
CA ALA A 11 -17.30 -2.16 15.66
C ALA A 11 -16.07 -2.82 15.00
N GLN A 12 -15.96 -4.14 15.14
CA GLN A 12 -14.80 -4.88 14.63
C GLN A 12 -14.81 -5.00 13.10
N LEU A 13 -15.99 -5.11 12.47
CA LEU A 13 -16.14 -5.01 11.02
C LEU A 13 -15.71 -3.64 10.50
N LEU A 14 -16.05 -2.56 11.21
CA LEU A 14 -15.64 -1.20 10.84
C LEU A 14 -14.13 -1.01 10.97
N VAL A 15 -13.51 -1.56 12.03
CA VAL A 15 -12.04 -1.61 12.17
C VAL A 15 -11.41 -2.44 11.03
N GLY A 16 -12.01 -3.58 10.70
CA GLY A 16 -11.60 -4.42 9.58
C GLY A 16 -11.67 -3.69 8.23
N LEU A 17 -12.71 -2.89 8.01
CA LEU A 17 -12.84 -2.04 6.82
C LEU A 17 -11.73 -0.99 6.73
N ILE A 18 -11.39 -0.33 7.86
CA ILE A 18 -10.30 0.64 7.91
C ILE A 18 -8.96 -0.02 7.55
N ASN A 19 -8.68 -1.20 8.11
CA ASN A 19 -7.50 -1.99 7.73
C ASN A 19 -7.54 -2.40 6.25
N GLY A 20 -8.70 -2.84 5.79
CA GLY A 20 -8.94 -3.24 4.39
C GLY A 20 -8.68 -2.10 3.40
N CYS A 21 -8.92 -0.84 3.79
CA CYS A 21 -8.55 0.32 2.98
C CYS A 21 -7.03 0.45 2.79
N PHE A 22 -6.23 0.23 3.86
CA PHE A 22 -4.77 0.20 3.74
C PHE A 22 -4.30 -0.98 2.88
N TYR A 23 -4.90 -2.16 3.07
CA TYR A 23 -4.62 -3.32 2.23
C TYR A 23 -4.93 -3.04 0.77
N ALA A 24 -6.07 -2.41 0.47
CA ALA A 24 -6.50 -2.09 -0.89
C ALA A 24 -5.54 -1.12 -1.60
N ILE A 25 -5.14 -0.01 -0.96
CA ILE A 25 -4.20 0.96 -1.58
C ILE A 25 -2.85 0.31 -1.83
N LEU A 26 -2.30 -0.40 -0.84
CA LEU A 26 -0.97 -1.00 -0.95
C LEU A 26 -0.96 -2.13 -1.98
N SER A 27 -1.98 -3.00 -1.94
CA SER A 27 -2.14 -4.08 -2.90
C SER A 27 -2.35 -3.55 -4.31
N MET A 28 -3.07 -2.45 -4.47
CA MET A 28 -3.22 -1.78 -5.76
C MET A 28 -1.87 -1.29 -6.29
N GLY A 29 -1.07 -0.60 -5.47
CA GLY A 29 0.26 -0.14 -5.88
C GLY A 29 1.16 -1.31 -6.30
N LEU A 30 1.14 -2.39 -5.53
CA LEU A 30 1.88 -3.61 -5.83
C LEU A 30 1.35 -4.31 -7.09
N ALA A 31 0.03 -4.38 -7.29
CA ALA A 31 -0.60 -4.97 -8.46
C ALA A 31 -0.28 -4.18 -9.74
N ILE A 32 -0.23 -2.84 -9.68
CA ILE A 32 0.19 -1.99 -10.80
C ILE A 32 1.64 -2.28 -11.19
N ILE A 33 2.54 -2.34 -10.20
CA ILE A 33 3.97 -2.64 -10.44
C ILE A 33 4.11 -4.02 -11.05
N PHE A 34 3.50 -5.04 -10.43
CA PHE A 34 3.60 -6.41 -10.90
C PHE A 34 2.98 -6.59 -12.28
N GLY A 35 1.78 -6.04 -12.53
CA GLY A 35 1.07 -6.21 -13.79
C GLY A 35 1.81 -5.68 -15.01
N LEU A 36 2.77 -4.77 -14.81
CA LEU A 36 3.58 -4.19 -15.89
C LEU A 36 4.99 -4.75 -15.98
N LEU A 37 5.62 -5.04 -14.84
CA LEU A 37 7.01 -5.45 -14.78
C LEU A 37 7.21 -6.96 -14.58
N ASN A 38 6.16 -7.67 -14.15
CA ASN A 38 6.24 -9.05 -13.64
C ASN A 38 7.27 -9.23 -12.51
N ILE A 39 7.61 -8.15 -11.79
CA ILE A 39 8.54 -8.18 -10.66
C ILE A 39 7.77 -8.00 -9.36
N VAL A 40 8.01 -8.92 -8.42
CA VAL A 40 7.52 -8.78 -7.05
C VAL A 40 8.41 -7.78 -6.31
N ASN A 41 7.84 -6.63 -5.94
CA ASN A 41 8.57 -5.58 -5.23
C ASN A 41 8.44 -5.75 -3.70
N PHE A 42 9.42 -6.41 -3.07
CA PHE A 42 9.47 -6.50 -1.60
C PHE A 42 9.85 -5.18 -0.92
N THR A 43 10.41 -4.21 -1.65
CA THR A 43 10.70 -2.87 -1.11
C THR A 43 9.44 -2.05 -0.85
N HIS A 44 8.29 -2.44 -1.41
CA HIS A 44 7.02 -1.70 -1.31
C HIS A 44 6.60 -1.44 0.15
N GLY A 45 6.76 -2.43 1.03
CA GLY A 45 6.50 -2.27 2.47
C GLY A 45 7.46 -1.27 3.15
N ALA A 46 8.75 -1.33 2.80
CA ALA A 46 9.73 -0.36 3.30
C ALA A 46 9.48 1.06 2.77
N GLN A 47 8.93 1.20 1.56
CA GLN A 47 8.53 2.48 0.97
C GLN A 47 7.29 3.07 1.68
N PHE A 48 6.32 2.24 2.04
CA PHE A 48 5.21 2.63 2.92
C PHE A 48 5.71 3.14 4.28
N MET A 49 6.62 2.40 4.92
CA MET A 49 7.27 2.82 6.16
C MET A 49 8.02 4.15 5.99
N MET A 50 8.82 4.28 4.92
CA MET A 50 9.59 5.49 4.63
C MET A 50 8.68 6.72 4.55
N ALA A 51 7.52 6.63 3.91
CA ALA A 51 6.59 7.76 3.84
C ALA A 51 6.00 8.16 5.19
N ALA A 52 5.68 7.17 6.05
CA ALA A 52 5.23 7.45 7.41
C ALA A 52 6.32 8.20 8.21
N PHE A 53 7.58 7.75 8.12
CA PHE A 53 8.70 8.47 8.73
C PHE A 53 8.92 9.85 8.13
N LEU A 54 8.83 10.02 6.81
CA LEU A 54 8.98 11.34 6.16
C LEU A 54 7.89 12.32 6.62
N ALA A 55 6.65 11.86 6.78
CA ALA A 55 5.58 12.69 7.34
C ALA A 55 5.89 13.08 8.79
N TRP A 56 6.34 12.13 9.61
CA TRP A 56 6.72 12.40 10.99
C TRP A 56 7.94 13.34 11.12
N ILE A 57 8.97 13.15 10.30
CA ILE A 57 10.16 14.02 10.23
C ILE A 57 9.74 15.43 9.81
N GLY A 58 8.87 15.56 8.81
CA GLY A 58 8.35 16.85 8.34
C GLY A 58 7.55 17.60 9.41
N PHE A 59 6.86 16.86 10.29
CA PHE A 59 6.07 17.43 11.38
C PHE A 59 6.92 17.76 12.62
N THR A 60 7.91 16.94 12.96
CA THR A 60 8.63 17.01 14.25
C THR A 60 10.06 17.52 14.14
N GLN A 61 10.85 17.03 13.18
CA GLN A 61 12.28 17.30 13.10
C GLN A 61 12.61 18.49 12.21
N LEU A 62 11.86 18.69 11.13
CA LEU A 62 12.10 19.81 10.21
C LEU A 62 11.95 21.19 10.89
N PRO A 63 10.96 21.42 11.78
CA PRO A 63 10.87 22.66 12.57
C PRO A 63 12.06 22.87 13.52
N GLN A 64 12.63 21.78 14.05
CA GLN A 64 13.80 21.84 14.94
C GLN A 64 15.06 22.26 14.19
N LEU A 65 15.18 21.89 12.91
CA LEU A 65 16.36 22.16 12.08
C LEU A 65 16.31 23.50 11.35
N LEU A 66 15.13 23.88 10.82
CA LEU A 66 14.96 25.05 9.94
C LEU A 66 14.12 26.18 10.56
N GLY A 67 13.66 26.00 11.81
CA GLY A 67 12.84 26.94 12.54
C GLY A 67 11.33 26.66 12.43
N PRO A 68 10.49 27.33 13.26
CA PRO A 68 9.07 27.00 13.43
C PRO A 68 8.24 27.10 12.14
N GLY A 69 8.65 27.97 11.21
CA GLY A 69 7.98 28.15 9.92
C GLY A 69 8.19 27.01 8.92
N ALA A 70 9.09 26.07 9.20
CA ALA A 70 9.37 24.92 8.33
C ALA A 70 8.48 23.70 8.65
N GLN A 71 7.49 23.83 9.54
CA GLN A 71 6.57 22.74 9.84
C GLN A 71 5.73 22.40 8.61
N ILE A 72 5.88 21.15 8.15
CA ILE A 72 5.04 20.64 7.07
C ILE A 72 3.72 20.21 7.68
N ASN A 73 2.64 20.89 7.31
CA ASN A 73 1.31 20.50 7.74
C ASN A 73 0.91 19.12 7.16
N PHE A 74 -0.07 18.48 7.78
CA PHE A 74 -0.53 17.14 7.38
C PHE A 74 -0.87 17.07 5.87
N TRP A 75 -1.55 18.08 5.34
CA TRP A 75 -1.97 18.12 3.93
C TRP A 75 -0.79 18.21 2.96
N ALA A 76 0.23 18.99 3.29
CA ALA A 76 1.46 19.06 2.51
C ALA A 76 2.24 17.75 2.62
N ALA A 77 2.31 17.12 3.81
CA ALA A 77 2.94 15.81 3.98
C ALA A 77 2.24 14.73 3.14
N LEU A 78 0.91 14.78 3.04
CA LEU A 78 0.09 13.87 2.24
C LEU A 78 0.41 13.94 0.73
N VAL A 79 1.04 15.03 0.26
CA VAL A 79 1.46 15.18 -1.14
C VAL A 79 2.96 15.01 -1.29
N LEU A 80 3.76 15.68 -0.45
CA LEU A 80 5.21 15.72 -0.55
C LEU A 80 5.86 14.37 -0.24
N ALA A 81 5.43 13.67 0.83
CA ALA A 81 6.04 12.40 1.18
C ALA A 81 5.82 11.32 0.11
N PRO A 82 4.61 11.14 -0.46
CA PRO A 82 4.41 10.24 -1.61
C PRO A 82 5.22 10.59 -2.84
N LEU A 83 5.39 11.89 -3.15
CA LEU A 83 6.23 12.32 -4.27
C LEU A 83 7.70 12.00 -4.04
N LEU A 84 8.22 12.24 -2.82
CA LEU A 84 9.59 11.91 -2.45
C LEU A 84 9.83 10.40 -2.50
N VAL A 85 8.93 9.59 -1.93
CA VAL A 85 9.04 8.13 -1.95
C VAL A 85 8.88 7.59 -3.38
N GLY A 86 7.98 8.17 -4.18
CA GLY A 86 7.86 7.87 -5.61
C GLY A 86 9.16 8.19 -6.38
N ALA A 87 9.81 9.32 -6.08
CA ALA A 87 11.10 9.68 -6.66
C ALA A 87 12.23 8.71 -6.25
N VAL A 88 12.26 8.28 -4.98
CA VAL A 88 13.15 7.22 -4.51
C VAL A 88 12.87 5.91 -5.27
N GLY A 89 11.59 5.57 -5.48
CA GLY A 89 11.18 4.44 -6.31
C GLY A 89 11.71 4.54 -7.74
N VAL A 90 11.56 5.70 -8.38
CA VAL A 90 12.10 5.98 -9.73
C VAL A 90 13.63 5.84 -9.75
N ALA A 91 14.32 6.31 -8.72
CA ALA A 91 15.76 6.18 -8.63
C ALA A 91 16.19 4.70 -8.52
N ILE A 92 15.53 3.91 -7.67
CA ILE A 92 15.76 2.46 -7.54
C ILE A 92 15.49 1.75 -8.85
N GLU A 93 14.40 2.10 -9.53
CA GLU A 93 14.04 1.51 -10.81
C GLU A 93 15.12 1.76 -11.86
N LYS A 94 15.48 3.03 -12.08
CA LYS A 94 16.42 3.40 -13.14
C LYS A 94 17.83 2.87 -12.89
N THR A 95 18.28 2.86 -11.64
CA THR A 95 19.67 2.56 -11.30
C THR A 95 19.92 1.07 -11.03
N LEU A 96 18.94 0.37 -10.44
CA LEU A 96 19.10 -1.01 -9.99
C LEU A 96 18.18 -1.95 -10.79
N LEU A 97 16.86 -1.79 -10.71
CA LEU A 97 15.93 -2.78 -11.28
C LEU A 97 16.01 -2.89 -12.80
N LYS A 98 16.16 -1.76 -13.50
CA LYS A 98 16.28 -1.74 -14.96
C LYS A 98 17.45 -2.57 -15.48
N ARG A 99 18.50 -2.74 -14.66
CA ARG A 99 19.66 -3.60 -14.98
C ARG A 99 19.36 -5.09 -14.83
N LEU A 100 18.27 -5.46 -14.20
CA LEU A 100 17.90 -6.87 -13.96
C LEU A 100 16.72 -7.33 -14.82
N TYR A 101 16.09 -6.45 -15.61
CA TYR A 101 14.93 -6.80 -16.44
C TYR A 101 15.18 -7.90 -17.49
N HIS A 102 16.44 -8.17 -17.82
CA HIS A 102 16.82 -9.22 -18.76
C HIS A 102 17.20 -10.54 -18.07
N LEU A 103 17.22 -10.56 -16.73
CA LEU A 103 17.51 -11.74 -15.92
C LEU A 103 16.21 -12.37 -15.41
N ASP A 104 16.32 -13.52 -14.75
CA ASP A 104 15.18 -14.16 -14.08
C ASP A 104 14.55 -13.22 -13.03
N HIS A 105 13.22 -13.24 -12.93
CA HIS A 105 12.43 -12.47 -11.97
C HIS A 105 12.88 -12.70 -10.51
N LEU A 106 13.48 -13.86 -10.22
CA LEU A 106 14.08 -14.16 -8.91
C LEU A 106 15.15 -13.12 -8.51
N TYR A 107 15.96 -12.64 -9.46
CA TYR A 107 16.98 -11.62 -9.17
C TYR A 107 16.35 -10.27 -8.78
N GLY A 108 15.24 -9.90 -9.41
CA GLY A 108 14.47 -8.71 -9.05
C GLY A 108 13.88 -8.83 -7.64
N LEU A 109 13.36 -10.00 -7.28
CA LEU A 109 12.86 -10.29 -5.93
C LEU A 109 13.99 -10.17 -4.89
N LEU A 110 15.14 -10.82 -5.13
CA LEU A 110 16.29 -10.77 -4.23
C LEU A 110 16.80 -9.33 -4.03
N LEU A 111 16.88 -8.54 -5.11
CA LEU A 111 17.28 -7.14 -5.04
C LEU A 111 16.29 -6.33 -4.18
N THR A 112 14.99 -6.42 -4.47
CA THR A 112 13.99 -5.62 -3.74
C THR A 112 13.89 -6.03 -2.27
N PHE A 113 14.10 -7.31 -1.96
CA PHE A 113 14.20 -7.79 -0.59
C PHE A 113 15.45 -7.23 0.11
N GLY A 114 16.61 -7.26 -0.54
CA GLY A 114 17.83 -6.66 -0.02
C GLY A 114 17.69 -5.15 0.25
N ILE A 115 17.08 -4.40 -0.68
CA ILE A 115 16.80 -2.97 -0.49
C ILE A 115 15.82 -2.76 0.67
N ALA A 116 14.79 -3.61 0.82
CA ALA A 116 13.85 -3.53 1.93
C ALA A 116 14.58 -3.68 3.28
N LEU A 117 15.48 -4.67 3.39
CA LEU A 117 16.30 -4.87 4.60
C LEU A 117 17.25 -3.70 4.86
N MET A 118 17.87 -3.13 3.82
CA MET A 118 18.75 -1.97 3.97
C MET A 118 17.98 -0.73 4.45
N MET A 119 16.79 -0.48 3.88
CA MET A 119 15.94 0.63 4.30
C MET A 119 15.47 0.41 5.75
N GLU A 120 14.91 -0.76 6.05
CA GLU A 120 14.43 -1.09 7.38
C GLU A 120 15.56 -1.01 8.43
N GLY A 121 16.72 -1.60 8.14
CA GLY A 121 17.91 -1.52 8.99
C GLY A 121 18.40 -0.09 9.20
N GLY A 122 18.37 0.75 8.15
CA GLY A 122 18.70 2.17 8.24
C GLY A 122 17.77 2.91 9.19
N PHE A 123 16.46 2.76 9.05
CA PHE A 123 15.49 3.40 9.95
C PHE A 123 15.61 2.87 11.38
N ARG A 124 15.84 1.57 11.58
CA ARG A 124 16.12 1.00 12.90
C ARG A 124 17.37 1.58 13.55
N TYR A 125 18.44 1.81 12.78
CA TYR A 125 19.68 2.39 13.29
C TYR A 125 19.49 3.84 13.74
N PHE A 126 18.81 4.67 12.95
CA PHE A 126 18.64 6.10 13.24
C PHE A 126 17.53 6.41 14.24
N TYR A 127 16.41 5.68 14.20
CA TYR A 127 15.20 5.97 14.97
C TYR A 127 14.85 4.92 16.01
N GLY A 128 15.61 3.81 16.08
CA GLY A 128 15.30 2.69 16.95
C GLY A 128 14.06 1.91 16.49
N ILE A 129 13.59 1.01 17.35
CA ILE A 129 12.36 0.21 17.11
C ILE A 129 11.16 0.73 17.90
N SER A 130 11.37 1.76 18.72
CA SER A 130 10.32 2.40 19.50
C SER A 130 9.32 3.06 18.55
N GLY A 131 8.03 2.82 18.80
CA GLY A 131 6.97 3.45 18.04
C GLY A 131 6.93 4.96 18.30
N VAL A 132 6.84 5.74 17.23
CA VAL A 132 6.53 7.17 17.30
C VAL A 132 5.17 7.42 16.65
N GLY A 133 4.50 8.49 17.03
CA GLY A 133 3.23 8.90 16.44
C GLY A 133 3.16 10.41 16.35
N TYR A 134 2.23 10.91 15.53
CA TYR A 134 1.86 12.31 15.54
C TYR A 134 0.34 12.41 15.44
N GLU A 135 -0.20 13.52 15.95
CA GLU A 135 -1.64 13.71 16.03
C GLU A 135 -2.23 14.10 14.66
N PRO A 136 -3.48 13.67 14.38
CA PRO A 136 -4.18 14.14 13.19
C PRO A 136 -4.44 15.65 13.26
N PRO A 137 -4.61 16.33 12.11
CA PRO A 137 -4.88 17.77 12.07
C PRO A 137 -6.17 18.10 12.83
N GLU A 138 -6.23 19.28 13.46
CA GLU A 138 -7.32 19.72 14.35
C GLU A 138 -8.72 19.54 13.75
N ILE A 139 -8.88 19.78 12.45
CA ILE A 139 -10.15 19.63 11.72
C ILE A 139 -10.66 18.18 11.70
N LEU A 140 -9.76 17.20 11.84
CA LEU A 140 -10.05 15.77 11.86
C LEU A 140 -9.95 15.16 13.27
N GLN A 141 -9.80 16.00 14.30
CA GLN A 141 -9.88 15.56 15.70
C GLN A 141 -11.35 15.37 16.12
N GLY A 142 -11.58 14.53 17.13
CA GLY A 142 -12.91 14.12 17.56
C GLY A 142 -13.43 12.87 16.85
N GLY A 143 -14.75 12.70 16.81
CA GLY A 143 -15.37 11.51 16.25
C GLY A 143 -16.90 11.54 16.26
N PHE A 144 -17.47 10.52 15.65
CA PHE A 144 -18.91 10.32 15.52
C PHE A 144 -19.33 9.17 16.42
N ASP A 145 -20.34 9.40 17.27
CA ASP A 145 -20.97 8.32 18.01
C ASP A 145 -21.98 7.61 17.10
N LEU A 146 -21.69 6.37 16.74
CA LEU A 146 -22.55 5.53 15.89
C LEU A 146 -23.55 4.70 16.72
N GLY A 147 -23.61 4.90 18.03
CA GLY A 147 -24.43 4.14 18.98
C GLY A 147 -23.83 2.78 19.36
N PHE A 148 -23.11 2.13 18.44
CA PHE A 148 -22.37 0.89 18.72
C PHE A 148 -20.87 1.10 18.98
N MET A 149 -20.31 2.23 18.54
CA MET A 149 -18.90 2.60 18.69
C MET A 149 -18.72 4.10 18.45
N PHE A 150 -17.79 4.71 19.17
CA PHE A 150 -17.27 6.03 18.83
C PHE A 150 -16.21 5.90 17.72
N LEU A 151 -16.52 6.36 16.51
CA LEU A 151 -15.62 6.33 15.35
C LEU A 151 -14.83 7.65 15.27
N PRO A 152 -13.49 7.64 15.46
CA PRO A 152 -12.66 8.82 15.26
C PRO A 152 -12.84 9.40 13.85
N ALA A 153 -13.00 10.73 13.75
CA ALA A 153 -13.22 11.41 12.48
C ALA A 153 -12.08 11.16 11.49
N TYR A 154 -10.84 11.09 11.98
CA TYR A 154 -9.68 10.73 11.17
C TYR A 154 -9.79 9.34 10.52
N ARG A 155 -10.31 8.32 11.22
CA ARG A 155 -10.50 6.98 10.65
C ARG A 155 -11.56 6.98 9.55
N ALA A 156 -12.64 7.75 9.72
CA ALA A 156 -13.64 7.95 8.68
C ALA A 156 -13.03 8.65 7.44
N PHE A 157 -12.22 9.69 7.66
CA PHE A 157 -11.48 10.37 6.60
C PHE A 157 -10.56 9.40 5.85
N VAL A 158 -9.81 8.55 6.55
CA VAL A 158 -8.94 7.53 5.92
C VAL A 158 -9.73 6.60 5.01
N VAL A 159 -10.91 6.13 5.44
CA VAL A 159 -11.76 5.27 4.59
C VAL A 159 -12.18 6.01 3.33
N VAL A 160 -12.71 7.24 3.46
CA VAL A 160 -13.17 8.03 2.30
C VAL A 160 -12.01 8.35 1.36
N ALA A 161 -10.88 8.81 1.90
CA ALA A 161 -9.69 9.14 1.12
C ALA A 161 -9.15 7.91 0.38
N SER A 162 -9.10 6.75 1.05
CA SER A 162 -8.60 5.51 0.47
C SER A 162 -9.50 4.98 -0.64
N LEU A 163 -10.81 4.93 -0.42
CA LEU A 163 -11.77 4.51 -1.45
C LEU A 163 -11.75 5.45 -2.64
N THR A 164 -11.67 6.76 -2.40
CA THR A 164 -11.56 7.77 -3.45
C THR A 164 -10.28 7.55 -4.27
N LEU A 165 -9.13 7.39 -3.62
CA LEU A 165 -7.86 7.13 -4.29
C LEU A 165 -7.89 5.83 -5.10
N CYS A 166 -8.45 4.77 -4.53
CA CYS A 166 -8.60 3.49 -5.22
C CYS A 166 -9.47 3.61 -6.47
N LEU A 167 -10.63 4.28 -6.36
CA LEU A 167 -11.53 4.50 -7.49
C LEU A 167 -10.93 5.39 -8.56
N LEU A 168 -10.26 6.49 -8.18
CA LEU A 168 -9.57 7.38 -9.11
C LEU A 168 -8.45 6.66 -9.86
N THR A 169 -7.64 5.88 -9.13
CA THR A 169 -6.54 5.12 -9.73
C THR A 169 -7.06 4.03 -10.65
N TRP A 170 -8.09 3.29 -10.24
CA TRP A 170 -8.72 2.32 -11.11
C TRP A 170 -9.30 2.98 -12.37
N TYR A 171 -10.02 4.09 -12.23
CA TYR A 171 -10.57 4.81 -13.37
C TYR A 171 -9.46 5.28 -14.31
N LEU A 172 -8.36 5.80 -13.77
CA LEU A 172 -7.19 6.21 -14.54
C LEU A 172 -6.62 5.04 -15.35
N PHE A 173 -6.40 3.88 -14.75
CA PHE A 173 -5.77 2.74 -15.43
C PHE A 173 -6.72 1.92 -16.30
N GLU A 174 -8.01 1.86 -15.98
CA GLU A 174 -8.94 1.02 -16.72
C GLU A 174 -9.65 1.79 -17.84
N ARG A 175 -9.99 3.06 -17.59
CA ARG A 175 -10.87 3.84 -18.48
C ARG A 175 -10.15 4.92 -19.29
N THR A 176 -8.89 5.26 -19.01
CA THR A 176 -8.18 6.33 -19.74
C THR A 176 -7.16 5.80 -20.76
N ARG A 177 -6.70 6.71 -21.64
CA ARG A 177 -5.67 6.45 -22.66
C ARG A 177 -4.34 6.00 -22.04
N LEU A 178 -4.00 6.50 -20.84
CA LEU A 178 -2.78 6.09 -20.13
C LEU A 178 -2.83 4.60 -19.82
N GLY A 179 -3.96 4.12 -19.31
CA GLY A 179 -4.21 2.70 -19.10
C GLY A 179 -4.11 1.84 -20.36
N ALA A 180 -4.68 2.32 -21.47
CA ALA A 180 -4.61 1.64 -22.75
C ALA A 180 -3.16 1.54 -23.29
N LEU A 181 -2.37 2.62 -23.16
CA LEU A 181 -0.95 2.65 -23.52
C LEU A 181 -0.13 1.68 -22.68
N LEU A 182 -0.41 1.61 -21.38
CA LEU A 182 0.27 0.69 -20.46
C LEU A 182 0.02 -0.77 -20.81
N ARG A 183 -1.24 -1.14 -21.09
CA ARG A 183 -1.59 -2.50 -21.56
C ARG A 183 -0.97 -2.82 -22.92
N ALA A 184 -0.98 -1.88 -23.86
CA ALA A 184 -0.31 -2.06 -25.14
C ALA A 184 1.22 -2.24 -24.97
N GLY A 185 1.81 -1.57 -23.97
CA GLY A 185 3.23 -1.67 -23.65
C GLY A 185 3.64 -3.03 -23.09
N THR A 186 2.75 -3.70 -22.35
CA THR A 186 3.00 -5.06 -21.85
C THR A 186 2.75 -6.14 -22.90
N GLU A 187 1.86 -5.89 -23.86
CA GLU A 187 1.63 -6.82 -24.97
C GLU A 187 2.75 -6.78 -26.01
N ASN A 188 3.11 -5.58 -26.51
CA ASN A 188 4.17 -5.44 -27.50
C ASN A 188 4.89 -4.09 -27.39
N ALA A 189 5.84 -4.02 -26.44
CA ALA A 189 6.68 -2.85 -26.22
C ALA A 189 7.41 -2.35 -27.49
N ARG A 190 7.86 -3.26 -28.37
CA ARG A 190 8.59 -2.89 -29.59
C ARG A 190 7.69 -2.19 -30.61
N LEU A 191 6.47 -2.72 -30.80
CA LEU A 191 5.48 -2.10 -31.69
C LEU A 191 5.04 -0.74 -31.13
N LEU A 192 4.82 -0.63 -29.82
CA LEU A 192 4.44 0.63 -29.20
C LEU A 192 5.52 1.71 -29.34
N GLN A 193 6.80 1.34 -29.27
CA GLN A 193 7.91 2.25 -29.55
C GLN A 193 7.95 2.73 -31.00
N ALA A 194 7.53 1.91 -31.97
CA ALA A 194 7.43 2.32 -33.37
C ALA A 194 6.38 3.42 -33.59
N PHE A 195 5.38 3.51 -32.72
CA PHE A 195 4.39 4.61 -32.69
C PHE A 195 4.87 5.86 -31.91
N GLY A 196 6.16 5.93 -31.54
CA GLY A 196 6.77 7.10 -30.89
C GLY A 196 6.59 7.19 -29.37
N VAL A 197 6.05 6.14 -28.73
CA VAL A 197 5.87 6.11 -27.28
C VAL A 197 7.16 5.65 -26.60
N ASN A 198 7.64 6.43 -25.62
CA ASN A 198 8.80 6.07 -24.82
C ASN A 198 8.42 5.06 -23.71
N VAL A 199 8.41 3.77 -24.05
CA VAL A 199 8.06 2.69 -23.12
C VAL A 199 8.94 2.66 -21.85
N PRO A 200 10.28 2.85 -21.92
CA PRO A 200 11.10 2.95 -20.72
C PRO A 200 10.64 4.03 -19.73
N VAL A 201 10.32 5.23 -20.22
CA VAL A 201 9.82 6.32 -19.36
C VAL A 201 8.45 5.97 -18.77
N MET A 202 7.57 5.37 -19.58
CA MET A 202 6.25 4.93 -19.13
C MET A 202 6.34 3.90 -17.98
N ILE A 203 7.25 2.93 -18.11
CA ILE A 203 7.52 1.94 -17.07
C ILE A 203 8.03 2.61 -15.79
N THR A 204 9.05 3.47 -15.89
CA THR A 204 9.61 4.15 -14.74
C THR A 204 8.58 5.01 -14.01
N LEU A 205 7.78 5.79 -14.76
CA LEU A 205 6.72 6.62 -14.17
C LEU A 205 5.67 5.78 -13.47
N THR A 206 5.33 4.62 -14.03
CA THR A 206 4.31 3.75 -13.43
C THR A 206 4.84 3.04 -12.19
N TYR A 207 6.11 2.63 -12.17
CA TYR A 207 6.77 2.14 -10.98
C TYR A 207 6.77 3.22 -9.89
N GLY A 208 7.19 4.44 -10.22
CA GLY A 208 7.16 5.59 -9.33
C GLY A 208 5.76 5.86 -8.77
N PHE A 209 4.72 5.77 -9.60
CA PHE A 209 3.33 5.93 -9.18
C PHE A 209 2.87 4.83 -8.23
N GLY A 210 3.15 3.56 -8.52
CA GLY A 210 2.82 2.44 -7.63
C GLY A 210 3.51 2.51 -6.26
N VAL A 211 4.74 3.04 -6.25
CA VAL A 211 5.48 3.36 -5.03
C VAL A 211 4.91 4.58 -4.31
N ALA A 212 4.50 5.63 -5.04
CA ALA A 212 3.86 6.80 -4.47
C ALA A 212 2.52 6.46 -3.79
N LEU A 213 1.73 5.52 -4.35
CA LEU A 213 0.52 5.00 -3.68
C LEU A 213 0.84 4.35 -2.33
N ALA A 214 1.95 3.62 -2.24
CA ALA A 214 2.46 3.10 -0.96
C ALA A 214 2.78 4.24 0.00
N GLY A 215 3.37 5.31 -0.53
CA GLY A 215 3.64 6.52 0.24
C GLY A 215 2.38 7.18 0.79
N VAL A 216 1.31 7.30 -0.03
CA VAL A 216 0.02 7.85 0.43
C VAL A 216 -0.54 7.01 1.56
N ALA A 217 -0.54 5.69 1.40
CA ALA A 217 -0.96 4.78 2.47
C ALA A 217 -0.13 4.96 3.75
N GLY A 218 1.18 5.18 3.63
CA GLY A 218 2.09 5.41 4.75
C GLY A 218 1.75 6.67 5.54
N VAL A 219 1.50 7.79 4.85
CA VAL A 219 1.11 9.06 5.50
C VAL A 219 -0.26 8.94 6.16
N LEU A 220 -1.22 8.25 5.52
CA LEU A 220 -2.55 8.02 6.09
C LEU A 220 -2.53 7.07 7.29
N ALA A 221 -1.59 6.11 7.31
CA ALA A 221 -1.46 5.14 8.40
C ALA A 221 -0.81 5.75 9.65
N ALA A 222 0.03 6.76 9.48
CA ALA A 222 0.88 7.29 10.54
C ALA A 222 0.13 7.86 11.78
N PRO A 223 -1.06 8.49 11.66
CA PRO A 223 -1.87 8.86 12.82
C PRO A 223 -2.82 7.76 13.31
N VAL A 224 -3.00 6.68 12.54
CA VAL A 224 -3.84 5.51 12.94
C VAL A 224 -3.02 4.47 13.71
N MET A 225 -1.76 4.31 13.34
CA MET A 225 -0.85 3.28 13.83
C MET A 225 0.47 3.92 14.28
N GLN A 226 1.15 3.30 15.25
CA GLN A 226 2.49 3.75 15.60
C GLN A 226 3.48 3.49 14.48
N ILE A 227 4.23 4.53 14.13
CA ILE A 227 5.30 4.53 13.15
C ILE A 227 6.50 3.84 13.78
N ASN A 228 6.90 2.71 13.21
CA ASN A 228 8.09 1.98 13.61
C ASN A 228 8.69 1.31 12.37
N PRO A 229 9.98 0.96 12.38
CA PRO A 229 10.61 0.39 11.19
C PRO A 229 10.02 -0.96 10.73
N LEU A 230 9.36 -1.69 11.63
CA LEU A 230 8.75 -2.99 11.34
C LEU A 230 7.35 -2.87 10.71
N MET A 231 6.76 -1.68 10.68
CA MET A 231 5.37 -1.50 10.22
C MET A 231 5.19 -1.93 8.75
N GLY A 232 6.22 -1.71 7.92
CA GLY A 232 6.20 -2.04 6.51
C GLY A 232 6.25 -3.53 6.23
N SER A 233 7.19 -4.25 6.86
CA SER A 233 7.37 -5.69 6.65
C SER A 233 6.20 -6.52 7.19
N ASN A 234 5.62 -6.13 8.33
CA ASN A 234 4.43 -6.78 8.87
C ASN A 234 3.24 -6.70 7.91
N LEU A 235 3.01 -5.51 7.34
CA LEU A 235 1.85 -5.25 6.51
C LEU A 235 2.04 -5.75 5.07
N LEU A 236 3.28 -5.76 4.58
CA LEU A 236 3.65 -6.31 3.27
C LEU A 236 3.27 -7.80 3.13
N ASN A 237 3.45 -8.60 4.17
CA ASN A 237 3.09 -10.03 4.13
C ASN A 237 1.59 -10.23 3.84
N ILE A 238 0.73 -9.41 4.46
CA ILE A 238 -0.72 -9.44 4.26
C ILE A 238 -1.06 -8.92 2.86
N VAL A 239 -0.47 -7.79 2.46
CA VAL A 239 -0.65 -7.19 1.12
C VAL A 239 -0.24 -8.14 0.00
N PHE A 240 0.84 -8.89 0.18
CA PHE A 240 1.26 -9.90 -0.79
C PHE A 240 0.21 -10.99 -0.94
N ALA A 241 -0.31 -11.52 0.17
CA ALA A 241 -1.41 -12.48 0.15
C ALA A 241 -2.66 -11.91 -0.54
N VAL A 242 -3.02 -10.65 -0.26
CA VAL A 242 -4.14 -9.95 -0.91
C VAL A 242 -3.97 -9.90 -2.42
N VAL A 243 -2.78 -9.52 -2.93
CA VAL A 243 -2.53 -9.45 -4.37
C VAL A 243 -2.56 -10.83 -5.02
N VAL A 244 -2.00 -11.84 -4.37
CA VAL A 244 -2.02 -13.23 -4.85
C VAL A 244 -3.45 -13.75 -4.95
N ILE A 245 -4.28 -13.52 -3.92
CA ILE A 245 -5.70 -13.88 -3.92
C ILE A 245 -6.47 -13.09 -4.99
N GLY A 246 -6.23 -11.78 -5.07
CA GLY A 246 -6.89 -10.90 -6.03
C GLY A 246 -6.52 -11.22 -7.48
N GLY A 247 -5.39 -11.87 -7.71
CA GLY A 247 -4.82 -12.13 -9.02
C GLY A 247 -3.76 -11.08 -9.35
N LEU A 248 -2.55 -11.56 -9.61
CA LEU A 248 -1.40 -10.73 -9.91
C LEU A 248 -1.66 -9.84 -11.13
N GLY A 249 -1.46 -8.53 -10.99
CA GLY A 249 -1.71 -7.55 -12.06
C GLY A 249 -3.16 -7.06 -12.19
N SER A 250 -4.10 -7.58 -11.37
CA SER A 250 -5.49 -7.11 -11.37
C SER A 250 -5.69 -5.98 -10.35
N ILE A 251 -5.83 -4.74 -10.85
CA ILE A 251 -6.09 -3.55 -10.02
C ILE A 251 -7.39 -3.71 -9.23
N MET A 252 -8.47 -4.11 -9.90
CA MET A 252 -9.77 -4.35 -9.26
C MET A 252 -9.72 -5.52 -8.29
N GLY A 253 -9.02 -6.60 -8.67
CA GLY A 253 -8.82 -7.75 -7.80
C GLY A 253 -8.14 -7.36 -6.49
N ALA A 254 -7.11 -6.50 -6.56
CA ALA A 254 -6.41 -6.00 -5.38
C ALA A 254 -7.31 -5.14 -4.46
N ILE A 255 -8.17 -4.28 -5.01
CA ILE A 255 -9.09 -3.45 -4.22
C ILE A 255 -10.12 -4.33 -3.50
N VAL A 256 -10.86 -5.14 -4.26
CA VAL A 256 -11.97 -5.94 -3.73
C VAL A 256 -11.46 -6.93 -2.70
N THR A 257 -10.34 -7.58 -2.99
CA THR A 257 -9.72 -8.55 -2.09
C THR A 257 -9.16 -7.88 -0.84
N GLY A 258 -8.53 -6.71 -0.96
CA GLY A 258 -8.01 -5.96 0.20
C GLY A 258 -9.12 -5.56 1.17
N LEU A 259 -10.23 -5.04 0.64
CA LEU A 259 -11.42 -4.71 1.44
C LEU A 259 -12.07 -5.95 2.04
N ALA A 260 -12.27 -7.01 1.25
CA ALA A 260 -12.88 -8.25 1.72
C ALA A 260 -12.04 -8.94 2.81
N LEU A 261 -10.72 -9.01 2.64
CA LEU A 261 -9.83 -9.59 3.64
C LEU A 261 -9.74 -8.73 4.90
N GLY A 262 -9.79 -7.40 4.79
CA GLY A 262 -9.90 -6.54 5.98
C GLY A 262 -11.18 -6.83 6.78
N LEU A 263 -12.32 -6.98 6.10
CA LEU A 263 -13.58 -7.36 6.74
C LEU A 263 -13.52 -8.77 7.36
N LEU A 264 -12.90 -9.73 6.68
CA LEU A 264 -12.70 -11.09 7.20
C LEU A 264 -11.75 -11.12 8.39
N GLU A 265 -10.67 -10.33 8.37
CA GLU A 265 -9.76 -10.15 9.51
C GLU A 265 -10.52 -9.54 10.70
N GLY A 266 -11.35 -8.52 10.45
CA GLY A 266 -12.25 -7.95 11.45
C GLY A 266 -13.19 -9.01 12.03
N LEU A 267 -13.89 -9.76 11.18
CA LEU A 267 -14.79 -10.81 11.63
C LEU A 267 -14.05 -11.86 12.47
N ALA A 268 -12.87 -12.29 12.04
CA ALA A 268 -12.04 -13.25 12.76
C ALA A 268 -11.61 -12.73 14.13
N LYS A 269 -11.34 -11.43 14.28
CA LYS A 269 -11.01 -10.81 15.58
C LYS A 269 -12.12 -10.95 16.61
N VAL A 270 -13.37 -11.10 16.20
CA VAL A 270 -14.50 -11.26 17.12
C VAL A 270 -14.55 -12.67 17.71
N PHE A 271 -14.22 -13.68 16.90
CA PHE A 271 -14.32 -15.09 17.31
C PHE A 271 -13.00 -15.63 17.89
N TYR A 272 -11.88 -15.28 17.26
CA TYR A 272 -10.56 -15.78 17.61
C TYR A 272 -9.46 -14.77 17.19
N PRO A 273 -9.17 -13.76 18.04
CA PRO A 273 -8.20 -12.69 17.76
C PRO A 273 -6.83 -13.18 17.29
N GLU A 274 -6.33 -14.27 17.87
CA GLU A 274 -4.98 -14.80 17.60
C GLU A 274 -4.84 -15.36 16.18
N ALA A 275 -5.95 -15.78 15.55
CA ALA A 275 -5.95 -16.27 14.18
C ALA A 275 -6.35 -15.20 13.15
N SER A 276 -6.64 -13.96 13.54
CA SER A 276 -7.19 -12.98 12.60
C SER A 276 -6.24 -12.70 11.43
N THR A 277 -4.94 -12.65 11.69
CA THR A 277 -3.90 -12.50 10.65
C THR A 277 -3.69 -13.79 9.87
N VAL A 278 -3.84 -14.95 10.51
CA VAL A 278 -3.69 -16.28 9.90
C VAL A 278 -4.82 -16.57 8.90
N VAL A 279 -6.04 -16.09 9.17
CA VAL A 279 -7.21 -16.27 8.29
C VAL A 279 -6.92 -15.78 6.87
N VAL A 280 -6.17 -14.69 6.70
CA VAL A 280 -5.78 -14.19 5.37
C VAL A 280 -4.97 -15.24 4.59
N PHE A 281 -4.02 -15.91 5.25
CA PHE A 281 -3.18 -16.94 4.62
C PHE A 281 -3.95 -18.25 4.38
N ILE A 282 -4.93 -18.58 5.22
CA ILE A 282 -5.83 -19.71 4.98
C ILE A 282 -6.67 -19.45 3.73
N VAL A 283 -7.27 -18.26 3.61
CA VAL A 283 -8.02 -17.87 2.42
C VAL A 283 -7.12 -17.90 1.18
N MET A 284 -5.87 -17.46 1.31
CA MET A 284 -4.88 -17.55 0.22
C MET A 284 -4.66 -18.99 -0.22
N ALA A 285 -4.41 -19.91 0.71
CA ALA A 285 -4.22 -21.33 0.40
C ALA A 285 -5.45 -21.92 -0.30
N VAL A 286 -6.66 -21.64 0.20
CA VAL A 286 -7.92 -22.12 -0.39
C VAL A 286 -8.12 -21.56 -1.80
N VAL A 287 -7.87 -20.27 -2.00
CA VAL A 287 -8.01 -19.63 -3.32
C VAL A 287 -6.99 -20.19 -4.30
N LEU A 288 -5.73 -20.38 -3.91
CA LEU A 288 -4.73 -20.93 -4.82
C LEU A 288 -4.99 -22.41 -5.18
N LEU A 289 -5.55 -23.20 -4.27
CA LEU A 289 -5.96 -24.58 -4.55
C LEU A 289 -7.14 -24.65 -5.53
N THR A 290 -8.02 -23.65 -5.52
CA THR A 290 -9.24 -23.63 -6.35
C THR A 290 -9.09 -22.82 -7.64
N ARG A 291 -8.27 -21.77 -7.62
CA ARG A 291 -7.95 -20.84 -8.72
C ARG A 291 -6.50 -20.35 -8.62
N PRO A 292 -5.54 -21.07 -9.25
CA PRO A 292 -4.12 -20.74 -9.18
C PRO A 292 -3.74 -19.33 -9.70
N ALA A 293 -4.54 -18.78 -10.62
CA ALA A 293 -4.36 -17.42 -11.14
C ALA A 293 -4.89 -16.32 -10.20
N GLY A 294 -5.54 -16.68 -9.09
CA GLY A 294 -6.29 -15.78 -8.23
C GLY A 294 -7.74 -15.56 -8.70
N LEU A 295 -8.54 -14.85 -7.90
CA LEU A 295 -9.98 -14.64 -8.13
C LEU A 295 -10.27 -13.84 -9.40
N PHE A 296 -9.43 -12.85 -9.72
CA PHE A 296 -9.57 -11.97 -10.87
C PHE A 296 -8.37 -12.03 -11.83
N GLY A 297 -7.52 -13.05 -11.71
CA GLY A 297 -6.42 -13.28 -12.66
C GLY A 297 -6.96 -13.83 -13.98
N LYS A 298 -6.31 -13.46 -15.09
CA LYS A 298 -6.58 -14.08 -16.39
C LYS A 298 -5.64 -15.26 -16.54
N GLU A 299 -6.20 -16.46 -16.71
CA GLU A 299 -5.42 -17.63 -17.12
C GLU A 299 -4.77 -17.32 -18.47
N LYS A 300 -3.45 -17.47 -18.54
CA LYS A 300 -2.68 -17.43 -19.78
C LYS A 300 -2.35 -18.86 -20.18
#